data_AF-A0A6I2GV37-F1
#
_entry.id   AF-A0A6I2GV37-F1
#
_cell.length_a   1.000
_cell.length_b   1.000
_cell.length_c   1.000
_cell.angle_alpha   90.00
_cell.angle_beta   90.00
_cell.angle_gamma   90.00
#
_symmetry.space_group_name_H-M   'P 1'
#
loop_
_entity.id
_entity.type
_entity.pdbx_description
1 polymer ?
#
loop_
_entity_poly.entity_id
_entity_poly.type
_entity_poly.pdbx_seq_one_letter_code
_entity_poly.pdbx_strand_id
1 'polypeptide(L)'
;MRVASAPPFRKAPLSPAPAASPSSATAALRTAHGTLRHSLIALERCEDAGLVSALRALKPALEQNLAAKDQLYQDSAKAFERAGQPGPAQILRIFEQNMGLVSSSVRGFLASIDSAKDPRSLRDRLPTVVRVLRERMDSEERAVFPLFDRSATL
;
A
#
# COMPACT_ATOMS: atom_id res chain seq x y z
N MET A 1 54.77 -19.44 -32.83
CA MET A 1 53.32 -19.63 -32.59
C MET A 1 52.84 -18.52 -31.66
N ARG A 2 52.06 -17.56 -32.17
CA ARG A 2 51.60 -16.39 -31.40
C ARG A 2 50.15 -16.60 -30.96
N VAL A 3 49.92 -16.45 -29.66
CA VAL A 3 48.63 -16.59 -28.97
C VAL A 3 47.78 -15.35 -29.27
N ALA A 4 46.57 -15.54 -29.78
CA ALA A 4 45.59 -14.45 -29.96
C ALA A 4 44.80 -14.24 -28.67
N SER A 5 44.88 -13.02 -28.13
CA SER A 5 44.15 -12.55 -26.94
C SER A 5 42.71 -12.20 -27.29
N ALA A 6 41.73 -12.72 -26.55
CA ALA A 6 40.32 -12.34 -26.67
C ALA A 6 40.02 -11.04 -25.89
N PRO A 7 39.08 -10.19 -26.35
CA PRO A 7 38.73 -8.94 -25.65
C PRO A 7 37.82 -9.21 -24.44
N PRO A 8 37.83 -8.35 -23.42
CA PRO A 8 37.04 -8.53 -22.20
C PRO A 8 35.55 -8.22 -22.45
N PHE A 9 34.68 -9.08 -21.94
CA PHE A 9 33.24 -8.86 -21.85
C PHE A 9 32.94 -7.56 -21.11
N ARG A 10 32.47 -6.53 -21.85
CA ARG A 10 31.78 -5.39 -21.26
C ARG A 10 30.47 -5.89 -20.66
N LYS A 11 30.40 -6.03 -19.33
CA LYS A 11 29.11 -6.08 -18.63
C LYS A 11 28.44 -4.72 -18.85
N ALA A 12 27.35 -4.71 -19.64
CA ALA A 12 26.46 -3.57 -19.67
C ALA A 12 25.89 -3.37 -18.25
N PRO A 13 25.84 -2.14 -17.72
CA PRO A 13 25.12 -1.89 -16.49
C PRO A 13 23.65 -2.22 -16.73
N LEU A 14 23.06 -3.05 -15.87
CA LEU A 14 21.60 -3.20 -15.81
C LEU A 14 21.03 -1.81 -15.60
N SER A 15 20.33 -1.28 -16.61
CA SER A 15 19.50 -0.10 -16.45
C SER A 15 18.55 -0.34 -15.27
N PRO A 16 18.41 0.60 -14.33
CA PRO A 16 17.39 0.51 -13.30
C PRO A 16 16.03 0.40 -13.99
N ALA A 17 15.19 -0.53 -13.52
CA ALA A 17 13.82 -0.66 -14.01
C ALA A 17 13.15 0.72 -14.01
N PRO A 18 12.45 1.11 -15.09
CA PRO A 18 11.79 2.40 -15.13
C PRO A 18 10.84 2.49 -13.94
N ALA A 19 10.95 3.58 -13.17
CA ALA A 19 10.02 3.88 -12.10
C ALA A 19 8.59 3.81 -12.68
N ALA A 20 7.73 3.01 -12.07
CA ALA A 20 6.36 2.82 -12.51
C ALA A 20 5.70 4.20 -12.72
N SER A 21 5.16 4.45 -13.91
CA SER A 21 4.49 5.72 -14.22
C SER A 21 3.32 5.94 -13.23
N PRO A 22 3.01 7.18 -12.83
CA PRO A 22 1.99 7.47 -11.82
C PRO A 22 0.60 6.87 -12.14
N SER A 23 0.24 6.74 -13.42
CA SER A 23 -0.98 6.05 -13.87
C SER A 23 -0.97 4.53 -13.62
N SER A 24 0.20 3.89 -13.68
CA SER A 24 0.36 2.46 -13.35
C SER A 24 0.30 2.22 -11.84
N ALA A 25 0.78 3.19 -11.05
CA ALA A 25 0.71 3.14 -9.59
C ALA A 25 -0.73 3.24 -9.07
N THR A 26 -1.56 4.15 -9.61
CA THR A 26 -2.98 4.24 -9.24
C THR A 26 -3.78 3.03 -9.69
N ALA A 27 -3.50 2.48 -10.88
CA ALA A 27 -4.14 1.24 -11.34
C ALA A 27 -3.84 0.04 -10.43
N ALA A 28 -2.58 -0.11 -10.01
CA ALA A 28 -2.19 -1.15 -9.06
C ALA A 28 -2.87 -0.96 -7.69
N LEU A 29 -2.97 0.27 -7.20
CA LEU A 29 -3.65 0.58 -5.93
C LEU A 29 -5.16 0.32 -6.00
N ARG A 30 -5.83 0.70 -7.08
CA ARG A 30 -7.26 0.39 -7.31
C ARG A 30 -7.51 -1.12 -7.31
N THR A 31 -6.65 -1.88 -7.98
CA THR A 31 -6.71 -3.34 -7.99
C THR A 31 -6.55 -3.90 -6.57
N ALA A 32 -5.56 -3.40 -5.82
CA ALA A 32 -5.36 -3.78 -4.43
C ALA A 32 -6.56 -3.43 -3.54
N HIS A 33 -7.22 -2.28 -3.75
CA HIS A 33 -8.45 -1.91 -3.04
C HIS A 33 -9.57 -2.90 -3.32
N GLY A 34 -9.78 -3.27 -4.58
CA GLY A 34 -10.78 -4.27 -4.96
C GLY A 34 -10.55 -5.60 -4.25
N THR A 35 -9.31 -6.10 -4.24
CA THR A 35 -8.94 -7.32 -3.53
C THR A 35 -9.16 -7.19 -2.02
N LEU A 36 -8.72 -6.10 -1.41
CA LEU A 36 -8.90 -5.86 0.03
C LEU A 36 -10.37 -5.78 0.41
N ARG A 37 -11.21 -5.08 -0.36
CA ARG A 37 -12.66 -5.00 -0.11
C ARG A 37 -13.31 -6.39 -0.12
N HIS A 38 -12.97 -7.23 -1.10
CA HIS A 38 -13.46 -8.61 -1.14
C HIS A 38 -13.02 -9.41 0.10
N SER A 39 -11.74 -9.33 0.48
CA SER A 39 -11.22 -10.00 1.68
C SER A 39 -11.88 -9.51 2.97
N LEU A 40 -12.14 -8.21 3.09
CA LEU A 40 -12.81 -7.65 4.27
C LEU A 40 -14.27 -8.10 4.37
N ILE A 41 -15.00 -8.20 3.25
CA ILE A 41 -16.37 -8.74 3.22
C ILE A 41 -16.36 -10.23 3.62
N ALA A 42 -15.38 -11.01 3.13
CA ALA A 42 -15.24 -12.41 3.50
C ALA A 42 -14.96 -12.57 5.01
N LEU A 43 -14.14 -11.69 5.59
CA LEU A 43 -13.85 -11.69 7.03
C LEU A 43 -15.08 -11.38 7.87
N GLU A 44 -15.92 -10.42 7.46
CA GLU A 44 -17.17 -10.11 8.16
C GLU A 44 -18.14 -11.31 8.19
N ARG A 45 -18.10 -12.16 7.16
CA ARG A 45 -18.93 -13.37 7.05
C ARG A 45 -18.29 -14.63 7.64
N CYS A 46 -17.02 -14.57 8.02
CA CYS A 46 -16.30 -15.71 8.57
C CYS A 46 -16.87 -16.10 9.93
N GLU A 47 -17.00 -17.38 10.24
CA GLU A 47 -17.35 -17.84 11.59
C GLU A 47 -16.13 -17.73 12.52
N ASP A 48 -16.37 -17.67 13.84
CA ASP A 48 -15.31 -17.54 14.85
C ASP A 48 -14.23 -18.63 14.72
N ALA A 49 -14.63 -19.84 14.37
CA ALA A 49 -13.73 -20.99 14.18
C ALA A 49 -12.70 -20.77 13.05
N GLY A 50 -13.03 -19.95 12.04
CA GLY A 50 -12.16 -19.64 10.89
C GLY A 50 -11.51 -18.26 10.96
N LEU A 51 -11.99 -17.38 11.85
CA LEU A 51 -11.65 -15.96 11.84
C LEU A 51 -10.14 -15.71 12.00
N VAL A 52 -9.49 -16.36 12.97
CA VAL A 52 -8.06 -16.18 13.23
C VAL A 52 -7.22 -16.62 12.04
N SER A 53 -7.59 -17.75 11.41
CA SER A 53 -6.88 -18.26 10.23
C SER A 53 -7.04 -17.31 9.04
N ALA A 54 -8.27 -16.81 8.79
CA ALA A 54 -8.54 -15.85 7.73
C ALA A 54 -7.79 -14.52 7.95
N LEU A 55 -7.74 -14.04 9.19
CA LEU A 55 -6.99 -12.85 9.58
C LEU A 55 -5.48 -13.03 9.39
N ARG A 56 -4.91 -14.18 9.77
CA ARG A 56 -3.50 -14.50 9.54
C ARG A 56 -3.17 -14.58 8.05
N ALA A 57 -4.07 -15.13 7.23
CA ALA A 57 -3.88 -15.18 5.79
C ALA A 57 -3.91 -13.78 5.15
N LEU A 58 -4.75 -12.87 5.66
CA LEU A 58 -4.84 -11.49 5.13
C LEU A 58 -3.71 -10.57 5.62
N LYS A 59 -3.17 -10.83 6.82
CA LYS A 59 -2.19 -9.98 7.50
C LYS A 59 -1.01 -9.54 6.60
N PRO A 60 -0.29 -10.44 5.89
CA PRO A 60 0.85 -10.04 5.06
C PRO A 60 0.46 -9.07 3.94
N ALA A 61 -0.69 -9.30 3.30
CA ALA A 61 -1.16 -8.45 2.22
C ALA A 61 -1.54 -7.05 2.73
N LEU A 62 -2.16 -6.95 3.92
CA LEU A 62 -2.45 -5.68 4.56
C LEU A 62 -1.18 -4.94 4.96
N GLU A 63 -0.22 -5.61 5.61
CA GLU A 63 1.04 -4.99 6.02
C GLU A 63 1.84 -4.46 4.83
N GLN A 64 1.93 -5.25 3.77
CA GLN A 64 2.59 -4.85 2.52
C GLN A 64 1.88 -3.67 1.87
N ASN A 65 0.54 -3.68 1.82
CA ASN A 65 -0.23 -2.57 1.24
C ASN A 65 -0.04 -1.26 2.03
N LEU A 66 -0.07 -1.34 3.36
CA LEU A 66 0.16 -0.18 4.23
C LEU A 66 1.58 0.39 4.03
N ALA A 67 2.61 -0.47 4.05
CA ALA A 67 3.99 -0.04 3.87
C ALA A 67 4.24 0.57 2.47
N ALA A 68 3.71 -0.05 1.41
CA ALA A 68 3.85 0.44 0.05
C ALA A 68 3.18 1.83 -0.12
N LYS A 69 2.02 2.05 0.49
CA LYS A 69 1.33 3.34 0.45
C LYS A 69 2.05 4.42 1.23
N ASP A 70 2.51 4.12 2.44
CA ASP A 70 3.26 5.08 3.27
C ASP A 70 4.51 5.57 2.51
N GLN A 71 5.26 4.66 1.88
CA GLN A 71 6.41 5.01 1.05
C GLN A 71 6.02 5.81 -0.20
N LEU A 72 4.98 5.37 -0.91
CA LEU A 72 4.51 6.04 -2.13
C LEU A 72 4.14 7.50 -1.85
N TYR A 73 3.44 7.79 -0.76
CA TYR A 73 3.02 9.16 -0.44
C TYR A 73 4.22 10.06 -0.14
N GLN A 74 5.21 9.56 0.59
CA GLN A 74 6.45 10.30 0.85
C GLN A 74 7.21 10.63 -0.43
N ASP A 75 7.41 9.63 -1.31
CA ASP A 75 8.16 9.80 -2.54
C ASP A 75 7.42 10.72 -3.52
N SER A 76 6.10 10.57 -3.60
CA SER A 76 5.26 11.38 -4.49
C SER A 76 5.17 12.82 -4.02
N ALA A 77 5.06 13.08 -2.71
CA ALA A 77 5.08 14.45 -2.18
C ALA A 77 6.40 15.16 -2.55
N LYS A 78 7.55 14.49 -2.37
CA LYS A 78 8.86 15.03 -2.76
C LYS A 78 8.95 15.26 -4.28
N ALA A 79 8.38 14.37 -5.09
CA ALA A 79 8.36 14.54 -6.54
C ALA A 79 7.54 15.77 -6.97
N PHE A 80 6.36 15.97 -6.38
CA PHE A 80 5.53 17.14 -6.65
C PHE A 80 6.20 18.45 -6.22
N GLU A 81 6.92 18.47 -5.09
CA GLU A 81 7.70 19.65 -4.70
C GLU A 81 8.79 19.99 -5.69
N ARG A 82 9.57 19.00 -6.13
CA ARG A 82 10.63 19.19 -7.14
C ARG A 82 10.06 19.64 -8.49
N ALA A 83 8.83 19.24 -8.81
CA ALA A 83 8.11 19.66 -10.00
C ALA A 83 7.45 21.05 -9.87
N GLY A 84 7.64 21.77 -8.75
CA GLY A 84 7.04 23.08 -8.52
C GLY A 84 5.53 23.03 -8.30
N GLN A 85 5.00 21.90 -7.83
CA GLN A 85 3.57 21.68 -7.55
C GLN A 85 3.32 21.57 -6.02
N PRO A 86 3.40 22.69 -5.27
CA PRO A 86 3.29 22.65 -3.81
C PRO A 86 1.90 22.24 -3.32
N GLY A 87 0.84 22.49 -4.08
CA GLY A 87 -0.53 22.10 -3.73
C GLY A 87 -0.70 20.58 -3.61
N PRO A 88 -0.45 19.80 -4.68
CA PRO A 88 -0.44 18.33 -4.62
C PRO A 88 0.49 17.77 -3.54
N ALA A 89 1.68 18.35 -3.36
CA ALA A 89 2.60 17.94 -2.31
C ALA A 89 2.03 18.13 -0.90
N GLN A 90 1.37 19.27 -0.64
CA GLN A 90 0.74 19.54 0.64
C GLN A 90 -0.44 18.60 0.91
N ILE A 91 -1.27 18.31 -0.10
CA ILE A 91 -2.36 17.34 0.02
C ILE A 91 -1.82 15.96 0.41
N LEU A 92 -0.76 15.48 -0.25
CA LEU A 92 -0.14 14.19 0.07
C LEU A 92 0.43 14.14 1.48
N ARG A 93 1.04 15.22 1.98
CA ARG A 93 1.53 15.29 3.37
C ARG A 93 0.42 15.25 4.41
N ILE A 94 -0.67 15.98 4.18
CA ILE A 94 -1.85 15.93 5.06
C ILE A 94 -2.41 14.50 5.06
N PHE A 95 -2.46 13.88 3.88
CA PHE A 95 -2.93 12.51 3.73
C PHE A 95 -2.03 11.51 4.46
N GLU A 96 -0.71 11.63 4.30
CA GLU A 96 0.29 10.82 4.99
C GLU A 96 0.12 10.91 6.52
N GLN A 97 0.00 12.12 7.07
CA GLN A 97 -0.18 12.32 8.52
C GLN A 97 -1.48 11.69 9.01
N ASN A 98 -2.59 11.95 8.33
CA ASN A 98 -3.90 11.41 8.71
C ASN A 98 -3.94 9.88 8.60
N MET A 99 -3.32 9.33 7.56
CA MET A 99 -3.27 7.88 7.34
C MET A 99 -2.24 7.17 8.20
N GLY A 100 -1.21 7.87 8.69
CA GLY A 100 -0.25 7.31 9.64
C GLY A 100 -0.92 6.79 10.91
N LEU A 101 -1.92 7.51 11.42
CA LEU A 101 -2.73 7.07 12.57
C LEU A 101 -3.55 5.81 12.25
N VAL A 102 -4.13 5.76 11.05
CA VAL A 102 -4.87 4.59 10.56
C VAL A 102 -3.94 3.39 10.37
N SER A 103 -2.81 3.55 9.67
CA SER A 103 -1.77 2.53 9.48
C SER A 103 -1.32 1.98 10.83
N SER A 104 -1.09 2.84 11.82
CA SER A 104 -0.65 2.43 13.17
C SER A 104 -1.73 1.63 13.90
N SER A 105 -2.99 2.06 13.84
CA SER A 105 -4.12 1.35 14.45
C SER A 105 -4.35 -0.03 13.83
N VAL A 106 -4.28 -0.11 12.50
CA VAL A 106 -4.42 -1.39 11.77
C VAL A 106 -3.25 -2.31 12.11
N ARG A 107 -2.00 -1.82 12.10
CA ARG A 107 -0.82 -2.62 12.51
C ARG A 107 -0.95 -3.12 13.95
N GLY A 108 -1.46 -2.30 14.87
CA GLY A 108 -1.73 -2.72 16.25
C GLY A 108 -2.76 -3.86 16.33
N PHE A 109 -3.81 -3.81 15.52
CA PHE A 109 -4.75 -4.92 15.40
C PHE A 109 -4.08 -6.17 14.79
N LEU A 110 -3.32 -6.02 13.71
CA LEU A 110 -2.63 -7.13 13.05
C LEU A 110 -1.59 -7.82 13.94
N ALA A 111 -0.88 -7.06 14.77
CA ALA A 111 0.02 -7.59 15.78
C ALA A 111 -0.73 -8.40 16.84
N SER A 112 -1.94 -7.97 17.21
CA SER A 112 -2.74 -8.67 18.22
C SER A 112 -3.32 -10.02 17.73
N ILE A 113 -3.35 -10.29 16.42
CA ILE A 113 -3.84 -11.57 15.87
C ILE A 113 -3.01 -12.75 16.40
N ASP A 114 -1.69 -12.59 16.51
CA ASP A 114 -0.81 -13.68 16.90
C ASP A 114 -0.79 -13.91 18.41
N SER A 115 -1.11 -12.89 19.20
CA SER A 115 -1.17 -12.95 20.66
C SER A 115 -2.58 -13.14 21.22
N ALA A 116 -3.61 -13.18 20.37
CA ALA A 116 -5.00 -13.28 20.80
C ALA A 116 -5.26 -14.65 21.44
N LYS A 117 -5.58 -14.66 22.73
CA LYS A 117 -6.02 -15.85 23.46
C LYS A 117 -7.49 -16.18 23.21
N ASP A 118 -8.30 -15.18 22.87
CA ASP A 118 -9.74 -15.30 22.62
C ASP A 118 -10.10 -14.71 21.24
N PRO A 119 -10.58 -15.52 20.28
CA PRO A 119 -11.06 -15.05 18.98
C PRO A 119 -12.17 -13.99 19.05
N ARG A 120 -12.99 -13.97 20.11
CA ARG A 120 -14.08 -13.01 20.27
C ARG A 120 -13.57 -11.57 20.42
N SER A 121 -12.43 -11.40 21.09
CA SER A 121 -11.79 -10.09 21.20
C SER A 121 -11.35 -9.51 19.85
N LEU A 122 -10.98 -10.37 18.89
CA LEU A 122 -10.70 -9.97 17.51
C LEU A 122 -11.99 -9.69 16.75
N ARG A 123 -13.02 -10.51 16.97
CA ARG A 123 -14.36 -10.32 16.40
C ARG A 123 -14.95 -8.95 16.75
N ASP A 124 -14.88 -8.55 18.01
CA ASP A 124 -15.44 -7.28 18.49
C ASP A 124 -14.73 -6.06 17.89
N ARG A 125 -13.41 -6.17 17.67
CA ARG A 125 -12.58 -5.09 17.11
C ARG A 125 -12.60 -5.03 15.59
N LEU A 126 -12.86 -6.16 14.93
CA LEU A 126 -12.81 -6.29 13.48
C LEU A 126 -13.70 -5.28 12.74
N PRO A 127 -14.98 -5.04 13.11
CA PRO A 127 -15.83 -4.07 12.42
C PRO A 127 -15.23 -2.66 12.38
N THR A 128 -14.60 -2.23 13.48
CA THR A 128 -13.93 -0.92 13.55
C THR A 128 -12.74 -0.86 12.59
N VAL A 129 -11.93 -1.91 12.53
CA VAL A 129 -10.77 -1.98 11.63
C VAL A 129 -11.22 -2.01 10.17
N VAL A 130 -12.23 -2.82 9.85
CA VAL A 130 -12.82 -2.90 8.50
C VAL A 130 -13.38 -1.54 8.08
N ARG A 131 -14.12 -0.86 8.96
CA ARG A 131 -14.67 0.48 8.69
C ARG A 131 -13.56 1.49 8.38
N VAL A 132 -12.54 1.57 9.23
CA VAL A 132 -11.43 2.50 9.05
C VAL A 132 -10.64 2.21 7.77
N LEU A 133 -10.43 0.92 7.43
CA LEU A 133 -9.80 0.54 6.15
C LEU A 133 -10.63 0.97 4.94
N ARG A 134 -11.95 0.80 4.99
CA ARG A 134 -12.87 1.24 3.92
C ARG A 134 -12.85 2.77 3.76
N GLU A 135 -12.99 3.50 4.86
CA GLU A 135 -12.95 4.98 4.87
C GLU A 135 -11.62 5.52 4.31
N ARG A 136 -10.51 4.86 4.64
CA ARG A 136 -9.21 5.15 4.05
C ARG A 136 -9.21 4.94 2.54
N MET A 137 -9.63 3.76 2.06
CA MET A 137 -9.67 3.46 0.62
C MET A 137 -10.55 4.46 -0.15
N ASP A 138 -11.72 4.81 0.39
CA ASP A 138 -12.63 5.79 -0.22
C ASP A 138 -11.99 7.19 -0.26
N SER A 139 -11.28 7.57 0.81
CA SER A 139 -10.58 8.86 0.88
C SER A 139 -9.40 8.92 -0.10
N GLU A 140 -8.65 7.83 -0.25
CA GLU A 140 -7.56 7.70 -1.23
C GLU A 140 -8.08 7.84 -2.65
N GLU A 141 -9.16 7.13 -2.98
CA GLU A 141 -9.78 7.16 -4.31
C GLU A 141 -10.31 8.55 -4.67
N ARG A 142 -10.82 9.30 -3.67
CA ARG A 142 -11.40 10.64 -3.88
C ARG A 142 -10.34 11.75 -3.92
N ALA A 143 -9.34 11.70 -3.04
CA ALA A 143 -8.42 12.82 -2.83
C ALA A 143 -7.03 12.61 -3.42
N VAL A 144 -6.54 11.37 -3.44
CA VAL A 144 -5.16 11.05 -3.79
C VAL A 144 -5.04 10.57 -5.23
N PHE A 145 -5.89 9.64 -5.66
CA PHE A 145 -5.81 9.07 -7.01
C PHE A 145 -5.95 10.13 -8.12
N PRO A 146 -6.83 11.15 -7.99
CA PRO A 146 -6.90 12.21 -9.01
C PRO A 146 -5.61 13.03 -9.14
N LEU A 147 -4.78 13.14 -8.10
CA LEU A 147 -3.50 13.87 -8.18
C LEU A 147 -2.53 13.14 -9.08
N PHE A 148 -2.48 11.81 -8.95
CA PHE A 148 -1.63 10.93 -9.74
C PHE A 148 -2.13 10.74 -11.17
N ASP A 149 -3.45 10.66 -11.36
CA ASP A 149 -4.03 10.51 -12.70
C ASP A 149 -3.82 11.80 -13.52
N ARG A 150 -3.86 12.99 -12.88
CA ARG A 150 -3.58 14.27 -13.56
C ARG A 150 -2.09 14.51 -13.80
N SER A 151 -1.22 14.01 -12.94
CA SER A 151 0.23 14.13 -13.15
C SER A 151 0.76 13.18 -14.22
N ALA A 152 0.00 12.14 -14.58
CA ALA A 152 0.32 11.24 -15.70
C ALA A 152 0.01 11.83 -17.09
N THR A 153 -0.71 12.95 -17.15
CA THR A 153 -1.08 13.65 -18.39
C THR A 153 -0.18 14.85 -18.70
N LEU A 154 0.80 15.14 -17.84
CA LEU A 154 1.84 16.16 -18.03
C LEU A 154 3.13 15.52 -18.54
#